data_AF-G9KU64-F1
#
_entry.id   AF-G9KU64-F1
#
_cell.length_a   1.000
_cell.length_b   1.000
_cell.length_c   1.000
_cell.angle_alpha   90.00
_cell.angle_beta   90.00
_cell.angle_gamma   90.00
#
_symmetry.space_group_name_H-M   'P 1'
#
loop_
_entity.id
_entity.type
_entity.pdbx_description
1 polymer ?
#
loop_
_entity_poly.entity_id
_entity_poly.type
_entity_poly.pdbx_seq_one_letter_code
_entity_poly.pdbx_strand_id
1 'polypeptide(L)'
;MASAELDYTIEIPDQPCWSQENSPNRSRKEAGMRQPLVILLGWGGCTDKNLAKYSAIYHKRGCIVIRYTAPWHMVFFSESLGIPSLRVLAQKLLELLFDYEVEKEPLLFHVFSNAGVMLYRYVLELLQTHRRFCHLRVVGTIFDSGPGDSNLLGALRALAAVLE
;
A
#
# COMPACT_ATOMS: atom_id res chain seq x y z
N MET A 1 -8.71 -20.17 -14.48
CA MET A 1 -7.61 -19.19 -14.65
C MET A 1 -6.79 -19.24 -13.37
N ALA A 2 -5.51 -19.59 -13.45
CA ALA A 2 -4.65 -19.68 -12.27
C ALA A 2 -4.66 -18.33 -11.54
N SER A 3 -5.16 -18.31 -10.30
CA SER A 3 -5.12 -17.12 -9.46
C SER A 3 -3.64 -16.84 -9.19
N ALA A 4 -3.08 -15.78 -9.80
CA ALA A 4 -1.79 -15.27 -9.38
C ALA A 4 -1.92 -14.81 -7.93
N GLU A 5 -1.46 -15.63 -6.99
CA GLU A 5 -1.45 -15.33 -5.57
C GLU A 5 -0.60 -14.06 -5.34
N LEU A 6 -1.07 -13.17 -4.47
CA LEU A 6 -0.29 -11.98 -4.12
C LEU A 6 0.86 -12.42 -3.22
N ASP A 7 2.08 -12.00 -3.54
CA ASP A 7 3.22 -12.08 -2.64
C ASP A 7 3.24 -10.83 -1.76
N TYR A 8 2.63 -10.91 -0.58
CA TYR A 8 2.48 -9.81 0.38
C TYR A 8 2.90 -10.25 1.79
N THR A 9 3.16 -9.28 2.64
CA THR A 9 3.36 -9.51 4.08
C THR A 9 2.49 -8.59 4.89
N ILE A 10 1.86 -9.11 5.95
CA ILE A 10 1.06 -8.33 6.90
C ILE A 10 1.67 -8.43 8.30
N GLU A 11 1.78 -7.29 8.97
CA GLU A 11 2.22 -7.16 10.36
C GLU A 11 1.11 -6.53 11.19
N ILE A 12 0.56 -7.29 12.14
CA ILE A 12 -0.45 -6.82 13.08
C ILE A 12 0.23 -6.69 14.45
N PRO A 13 0.37 -5.48 15.00
CA PRO A 13 1.02 -5.29 16.30
C PRO A 13 0.15 -5.81 17.45
N ASP A 14 0.81 -6.37 18.47
CA ASP A 14 0.15 -6.90 19.68
C ASP A 14 -0.53 -5.82 20.54
N GLN A 15 -0.08 -4.56 20.43
CA GLN A 15 -0.64 -3.42 21.13
C GLN A 15 -1.08 -2.33 20.14
N PRO A 16 -2.32 -1.80 20.27
CA PRO A 16 -2.79 -0.71 19.43
C PRO A 16 -2.02 0.59 19.69
N CYS A 17 -2.05 1.50 18.71
CA CYS A 17 -1.42 2.82 18.77
C CYS A 17 -1.95 3.65 19.95
N TRP A 18 -1.24 3.62 21.08
CA TRP A 18 -1.44 4.56 22.17
C TRP A 18 -0.50 5.73 21.98
N SER A 19 -1.04 6.92 21.75
CA SER A 19 -0.30 8.17 21.89
C SER A 19 0.19 8.29 23.34
N GLN A 20 1.50 8.21 23.55
CA GLN A 20 2.14 8.67 24.78
C GLN A 20 1.93 10.18 24.90
N GLU A 21 0.84 10.61 25.52
CA GLU A 21 0.71 11.96 26.06
C GLU A 21 0.00 11.87 27.42
N ASN A 22 0.77 12.11 28.48
CA ASN A 22 0.27 12.36 29.83
C ASN A 22 -0.66 13.58 29.81
N SER A 23 -1.98 13.37 29.73
CA SER A 23 -2.97 14.44 29.93
C SER A 23 -4.17 13.94 30.74
N PRO A 24 -4.55 14.58 31.86
CA PRO A 24 -5.40 13.98 32.88
C PRO A 24 -6.92 14.07 32.63
N ASN A 25 -7.39 14.43 31.43
CA ASN A 25 -8.84 14.58 31.17
C ASN A 25 -9.43 13.37 30.43
N ARG A 26 -9.73 12.32 31.21
CA ARG A 26 -10.14 10.99 30.74
C ARG A 26 -11.66 10.76 30.72
N SER A 27 -12.46 11.78 30.41
CA SER A 27 -13.94 11.69 30.54
C SER A 27 -14.75 12.03 29.28
N ARG A 28 -14.12 12.12 28.10
CA ARG A 28 -14.84 12.20 26.81
C ARG A 28 -13.96 11.85 25.60
N LYS A 29 -13.75 10.56 25.29
CA LYS A 29 -13.48 10.01 23.93
C LYS A 29 -13.19 8.49 23.97
N GLU A 30 -14.11 7.71 24.54
CA GLU A 30 -14.16 6.25 24.32
C GLU A 30 -15.01 5.92 23.07
N ALA A 31 -14.79 6.65 21.98
CA ALA A 31 -15.15 6.13 20.67
C ALA A 31 -13.94 5.30 20.25
N GLY A 32 -14.04 3.98 20.38
CA GLY A 32 -12.97 3.01 20.15
C GLY A 32 -12.02 3.44 19.02
N MET A 33 -10.81 3.83 19.39
CA MET A 33 -9.80 4.29 18.44
C MET A 33 -9.32 3.09 17.65
N ARG A 34 -10.00 2.88 16.51
CA ARG A 34 -9.64 1.92 15.47
C ARG A 34 -8.16 2.04 15.10
N GLN A 35 -7.50 0.89 14.98
CA GLN A 35 -6.08 0.76 14.76
C GLN A 35 -5.74 1.10 13.29
N PRO A 36 -4.93 2.12 13.01
CA PRO A 36 -4.67 2.52 11.63
C PRO A 36 -3.98 1.40 10.83
N LEU A 37 -4.42 1.24 9.59
CA LEU A 37 -3.84 0.33 8.60
C LEU A 37 -3.01 1.14 7.60
N VAL A 38 -1.79 0.68 7.34
CA VAL A 38 -0.87 1.28 6.38
C VAL A 38 -0.54 0.27 5.29
N ILE A 39 -0.75 0.63 4.03
CA ILE A 39 -0.32 -0.16 2.89
C ILE A 39 0.92 0.48 2.27
N LEU A 40 2.04 -0.23 2.33
CA LEU A 40 3.30 0.15 1.70
C LEU A 40 3.36 -0.43 0.28
N LEU A 41 3.38 0.44 -0.73
CA LEU A 41 3.49 0.06 -2.14
C LEU A 41 4.92 0.28 -2.63
N GLY A 42 5.66 -0.82 -2.79
CA GLY A 42 7.08 -0.82 -3.13
C GLY A 42 7.41 -0.30 -4.52
N TRP A 43 8.71 0.00 -4.71
CA TRP A 43 9.27 0.43 -5.99
C TRP A 43 9.67 -0.76 -6.88
N GLY A 44 10.08 -0.50 -8.12
CA GLY A 44 10.54 -1.54 -9.03
C GLY A 44 11.78 -2.25 -8.50
N GLY A 45 11.78 -3.59 -8.46
CA GLY A 45 12.90 -4.38 -7.93
C GLY A 45 13.03 -4.37 -6.41
N CYS A 46 12.10 -3.74 -5.69
CA CYS A 46 12.09 -3.74 -4.23
C CYS A 46 11.85 -5.14 -3.67
N THR A 47 12.65 -5.56 -2.69
CA THR A 47 12.38 -6.79 -1.92
C THR A 47 11.54 -6.50 -0.68
N ASP A 48 10.86 -7.52 -0.15
CA ASP A 48 10.14 -7.40 1.11
C ASP A 48 11.05 -6.88 2.26
N LYS A 49 12.31 -7.32 2.29
CA LYS A 49 13.33 -6.85 3.26
C LYS A 49 13.59 -5.34 3.17
N ASN A 50 13.48 -4.74 1.98
CA ASN A 50 13.62 -3.29 1.85
C ASN A 50 12.41 -2.58 2.48
N LEU A 51 11.18 -3.07 2.23
CA LEU A 51 9.96 -2.53 2.84
C LEU A 51 9.88 -2.77 4.35
N ALA A 52 10.48 -3.85 4.87
CA ALA A 52 10.50 -4.16 6.30
C ALA A 52 11.02 -2.99 7.16
N LYS A 53 12.01 -2.24 6.65
CA LYS A 53 12.57 -1.06 7.33
C LYS A 53 11.52 0.04 7.52
N TYR A 54 10.68 0.26 6.50
CA TYR A 54 9.59 1.22 6.54
C TYR A 54 8.41 0.68 7.35
N SER A 55 8.13 -0.62 7.27
CA SER A 55 7.10 -1.28 8.10
C SER A 55 7.37 -1.07 9.59
N ALA A 56 8.62 -1.25 10.02
CA ALA A 56 9.02 -1.04 11.40
C ALA A 56 8.72 0.39 11.92
N ILE A 57 8.69 1.42 11.06
CA ILE A 57 8.36 2.80 11.43
C ILE A 57 6.89 2.92 11.83
N TYR A 58 5.99 2.24 11.10
CA TYR A 58 4.55 2.23 11.36
C TYR A 58 4.16 1.21 12.43
N HIS A 59 4.76 0.03 12.41
CA HIS A 59 4.54 -1.02 13.40
C HIS A 59 4.91 -0.54 14.81
N LYS A 60 6.04 0.17 14.97
CA LYS A 60 6.42 0.79 16.26
C LYS A 60 5.43 1.83 16.77
N ARG A 61 4.57 2.36 15.88
CA ARG A 61 3.47 3.27 16.22
C ARG A 61 2.14 2.53 16.34
N GLY A 62 2.12 1.20 16.42
CA GLY A 62 0.90 0.41 16.59
C GLY A 62 -0.03 0.40 15.37
N CYS A 63 0.51 0.62 14.16
CA CYS A 63 -0.25 0.46 12.92
C CYS A 63 -0.22 -0.99 12.45
N ILE A 64 -1.32 -1.47 11.87
CA ILE A 64 -1.29 -2.64 11.00
C ILE A 64 -0.55 -2.24 9.73
N VAL A 65 0.36 -3.07 9.24
CA VAL A 65 1.13 -2.76 8.03
C VAL A 65 1.01 -3.90 7.03
N ILE A 66 0.56 -3.59 5.81
CA ILE A 66 0.64 -4.49 4.66
C ILE A 66 1.75 -3.99 3.75
N ARG A 67 2.68 -4.87 3.42
CA ARG A 67 3.76 -4.65 2.48
C ARG A 67 3.46 -5.37 1.19
N TYR A 68 3.53 -4.63 0.08
CA TYR A 68 3.34 -5.21 -1.24
C TYR A 68 4.22 -4.53 -2.28
N THR A 69 4.89 -5.34 -3.09
CA THR A 69 5.65 -4.87 -4.26
C THR A 69 5.06 -5.49 -5.52
N ALA A 70 4.61 -4.66 -6.45
CA ALA A 70 4.14 -5.16 -7.74
C ALA A 70 5.31 -5.76 -8.54
N PRO A 71 5.10 -6.87 -9.25
CA PRO A 71 6.13 -7.44 -10.11
C PRO A 71 6.61 -6.41 -11.14
N TRP A 72 7.92 -6.16 -11.19
CA TRP A 72 8.48 -5.07 -12.01
C TRP A 72 8.13 -5.23 -13.49
N HIS A 73 8.10 -6.45 -14.03
CA HIS A 73 7.73 -6.68 -15.43
C HIS A 73 6.29 -6.25 -15.72
N MET A 74 5.38 -6.33 -14.73
CA MET A 74 4.02 -5.82 -14.88
C MET A 74 3.99 -4.30 -14.87
N VAL A 75 4.79 -3.68 -14.00
CA VAL A 75 4.93 -2.22 -13.95
C VAL A 75 5.51 -1.65 -15.24
N PHE A 76 6.55 -2.28 -15.80
CA PHE A 76 7.27 -1.77 -16.97
C PHE A 76 6.67 -2.19 -18.31
N PHE A 77 6.02 -3.36 -18.40
CA PHE A 77 5.60 -3.91 -19.70
C PHE A 77 4.11 -4.18 -19.83
N SER A 78 3.39 -4.56 -18.77
CA SER A 78 1.96 -4.94 -18.94
C SER A 78 1.12 -3.78 -19.45
N GLU A 79 1.41 -2.56 -19.01
CA GLU A 79 0.73 -1.35 -19.48
C GLU A 79 1.00 -1.04 -20.95
N SER A 80 2.26 -1.11 -21.36
CA SER A 80 2.64 -0.88 -22.76
C SER A 80 2.06 -1.94 -23.71
N LEU A 81 1.71 -3.11 -23.18
CA LEU A 81 1.07 -4.20 -23.92
C LEU A 81 -0.46 -4.22 -23.76
N GLY A 82 -1.05 -3.24 -23.06
CA GLY A 82 -2.50 -3.11 -22.87
C GLY A 82 -3.12 -4.17 -21.97
N ILE A 83 -2.33 -4.86 -21.13
CA ILE A 83 -2.79 -5.89 -20.22
C ILE A 83 -3.06 -5.24 -18.85
N PRO A 84 -4.30 -5.26 -18.32
CA PRO A 84 -4.66 -4.59 -17.06
C PRO A 84 -4.23 -5.41 -15.83
N SER A 85 -3.02 -5.98 -15.85
CA SER A 85 -2.52 -6.87 -14.79
C SER A 85 -2.43 -6.14 -13.46
N LEU A 86 -1.98 -4.88 -13.45
CA LEU A 86 -1.90 -4.06 -12.25
C LEU A 86 -3.28 -3.76 -11.64
N ARG A 87 -4.33 -3.64 -12.45
CA ARG A 87 -5.70 -3.46 -11.94
C ARG A 87 -6.17 -4.69 -11.16
N VAL A 88 -5.89 -5.89 -11.68
CA VAL A 88 -6.22 -7.14 -10.98
C VAL A 88 -5.45 -7.24 -9.65
N LEU A 89 -4.18 -6.86 -9.64
CA LEU A 89 -3.38 -6.84 -8.41
C LEU A 89 -3.91 -5.82 -7.40
N ALA A 90 -4.28 -4.62 -7.86
CA ALA A 90 -4.89 -3.60 -7.00
C ALA A 90 -6.21 -4.07 -6.39
N GLN A 91 -7.04 -4.78 -7.16
CA GLN A 91 -8.29 -5.36 -6.66
C GLN A 91 -8.01 -6.40 -5.57
N LYS A 92 -7.13 -7.36 -5.83
CA LYS A 92 -6.77 -8.38 -4.84
C LYS A 92 -6.19 -7.76 -3.58
N LEU A 93 -5.37 -6.72 -3.72
CA LEU A 93 -4.79 -6.00 -2.58
C LEU A 93 -5.88 -5.35 -1.72
N LEU A 94 -6.92 -4.80 -2.34
CA LEU A 94 -8.07 -4.26 -1.61
C LEU A 94 -8.96 -5.34 -0.99
N GLU A 95 -9.05 -6.52 -1.63
CA GLU A 95 -9.79 -7.68 -1.10
C GLU A 95 -9.18 -8.21 0.20
N LEU A 96 -7.84 -8.15 0.35
CA LEU A 96 -7.16 -8.54 1.60
C LEU A 96 -7.70 -7.81 2.83
N LEU A 97 -8.15 -6.56 2.70
CA LEU A 97 -8.69 -5.82 3.84
C LEU A 97 -9.95 -6.47 4.41
N PHE A 98 -10.73 -7.15 3.56
CA PHE A 98 -11.92 -7.88 3.96
C PHE A 98 -11.55 -9.26 4.51
N ASP A 99 -10.57 -9.92 3.90
CA ASP A 99 -10.11 -11.25 4.31
C ASP A 99 -9.53 -11.22 5.74
N TYR A 100 -8.89 -10.10 6.12
CA TYR A 100 -8.37 -9.85 7.46
C TYR A 100 -9.33 -9.08 8.39
N GLU A 101 -10.54 -8.75 7.93
CA GLU A 101 -11.55 -7.99 8.70
C GLU A 101 -11.06 -6.62 9.19
N VAL A 102 -10.21 -5.95 8.40
CA VAL A 102 -9.62 -4.62 8.68
C VAL A 102 -10.16 -3.52 7.75
N GLU A 103 -11.21 -3.80 6.97
CA GLU A 103 -11.80 -2.87 6.00
C GLU A 103 -12.39 -1.60 6.64
N LYS A 104 -12.63 -1.66 7.95
CA LYS A 104 -13.20 -0.59 8.78
C LYS A 104 -12.14 0.33 9.38
N GLU A 105 -10.87 -0.06 9.32
CA GLU A 105 -9.76 0.67 9.91
C GLU A 105 -9.40 1.91 9.08
N PRO A 106 -8.89 2.99 9.70
CA PRO A 106 -8.35 4.14 8.98
C PRO A 106 -7.20 3.70 8.07
N LEU A 107 -7.36 3.86 6.76
CA LEU A 107 -6.41 3.37 5.76
C LEU A 107 -5.49 4.49 5.26
N LEU A 108 -4.19 4.29 5.39
CA LEU A 108 -3.14 5.15 4.83
C LEU A 108 -2.38 4.39 3.74
N PHE A 109 -2.07 5.06 2.63
CA PHE A 109 -1.14 4.54 1.64
C PHE A 109 0.21 5.24 1.75
N HIS A 110 1.30 4.47 1.68
CA HIS A 110 2.64 5.00 1.45
C HIS A 110 3.16 4.42 0.14
N VAL A 111 3.33 5.30 -0.84
CA VAL A 111 3.57 4.95 -2.23
C VAL A 111 4.98 5.33 -2.62
N PHE A 112 5.83 4.34 -2.90
CA PHE A 112 7.21 4.55 -3.28
C PHE A 112 7.40 4.56 -4.79
N SER A 113 8.12 5.56 -5.29
CA SER A 113 8.54 5.69 -6.68
C SER A 113 7.36 5.66 -7.68
N ASN A 114 7.69 5.71 -8.97
CA ASN A 114 6.69 5.59 -10.04
C ASN A 114 6.06 4.20 -10.09
N ALA A 115 6.78 3.14 -9.72
CA ALA A 115 6.24 1.79 -9.71
C ALA A 115 5.06 1.64 -8.73
N GLY A 116 5.21 2.15 -7.50
CA GLY A 116 4.13 2.19 -6.52
C GLY A 116 2.96 3.04 -7.02
N VAL A 117 3.23 4.20 -7.63
CA VAL A 117 2.20 5.09 -8.20
C VAL A 117 1.39 4.39 -9.29
N MET A 118 2.05 3.62 -10.17
CA MET A 118 1.40 2.90 -11.26
C MET A 118 0.39 1.85 -10.77
N LEU A 119 0.66 1.22 -9.62
CA LEU A 119 -0.33 0.37 -8.96
C LEU A 119 -1.39 1.21 -8.25
N TYR A 120 -0.97 2.27 -7.54
CA TYR A 120 -1.86 3.12 -6.75
C TYR A 120 -2.95 3.81 -7.57
N ARG A 121 -2.67 4.17 -8.84
CA ARG A 121 -3.70 4.73 -9.72
C ARG A 121 -4.90 3.79 -9.91
N TYR A 122 -4.66 2.48 -9.96
CA TYR A 122 -5.74 1.48 -10.07
C TYR A 122 -6.44 1.26 -8.73
N VAL A 123 -5.70 1.35 -7.63
CA VAL A 123 -6.31 1.38 -6.28
C VAL A 123 -7.29 2.57 -6.19
N LEU A 124 -6.88 3.77 -6.61
CA LEU A 124 -7.74 4.94 -6.65
C LEU A 124 -8.96 4.74 -7.56
N GLU A 125 -8.77 4.23 -8.77
CA GLU A 125 -9.87 3.92 -9.70
C GLU A 125 -10.88 2.97 -9.04
N LEU A 126 -10.41 1.90 -8.40
CA LEU A 126 -11.25 0.90 -7.74
C LEU A 126 -11.98 1.47 -6.52
N LEU A 127 -11.32 2.30 -5.70
CA LEU A 127 -11.93 2.99 -4.56
C LEU A 127 -13.08 3.92 -5.01
N GLN A 128 -12.95 4.55 -6.17
CA GLN A 128 -13.96 5.48 -6.70
C GLN A 128 -15.09 4.79 -7.46
N THR A 129 -14.81 3.71 -8.18
CA THR A 129 -15.75 3.11 -9.13
C THR A 129 -16.39 1.82 -8.63
N HIS A 130 -15.73 1.08 -7.72
CA HIS A 130 -16.20 -0.23 -7.30
C HIS A 130 -16.99 -0.12 -5.98
N ARG A 131 -18.28 -0.46 -6.03
CA ARG A 131 -19.22 -0.46 -4.86
C ARG A 131 -18.69 -1.20 -3.63
N ARG A 132 -17.86 -2.24 -3.83
CA ARG A 132 -17.26 -3.03 -2.77
C ARG A 132 -16.20 -2.25 -2.00
N PHE A 133 -15.48 -1.32 -2.63
CA PHE A 133 -14.36 -0.62 -2.00
C PHE A 133 -14.68 0.82 -1.61
N CYS A 134 -15.81 1.37 -2.07
CA CYS A 134 -16.18 2.77 -1.83
C CYS A 134 -16.41 3.14 -0.35
N HIS A 135 -16.49 2.15 0.55
CA HIS A 135 -16.63 2.37 1.99
C HIS A 135 -15.31 2.28 2.77
N LEU A 136 -14.20 1.94 2.10
CA LEU A 136 -12.87 1.92 2.72
C LEU A 136 -12.49 3.34 3.13
N ARG A 137 -12.09 3.52 4.40
CA ARG A 137 -11.82 4.83 4.98
C ARG A 137 -10.38 5.27 4.72
N VAL A 138 -10.09 5.71 3.49
CA VAL A 138 -8.77 6.29 3.17
C VAL A 138 -8.62 7.63 3.87
N VAL A 139 -7.67 7.74 4.79
CA VAL A 139 -7.39 8.96 5.57
C VAL A 139 -6.24 9.78 4.99
N GLY A 140 -5.42 9.20 4.11
CA GLY A 140 -4.36 9.92 3.44
C GLY A 140 -3.44 9.03 2.61
N THR A 141 -2.57 9.70 1.86
CA THR A 141 -1.56 9.07 1.01
C THR A 141 -0.25 9.85 1.09
N ILE A 142 0.85 9.13 1.27
CA ILE A 142 2.21 9.67 1.23
C ILE A 142 2.83 9.21 -0.09
N PHE A 143 3.35 10.15 -0.86
CA PHE A 143 4.17 9.85 -2.02
C PHE A 143 5.64 10.07 -1.67
N ASP A 144 6.44 9.02 -1.77
CA ASP A 144 7.89 9.08 -1.56
C ASP A 144 8.59 8.86 -2.90
N SER A 145 9.31 9.89 -3.35
CA SER A 145 10.13 9.83 -4.56
C SER A 145 9.33 9.56 -5.84
N GLY A 146 8.09 10.04 -5.89
CA GLY A 146 7.17 10.05 -7.05
C GLY A 146 5.92 10.90 -6.75
N PRO A 147 4.95 11.01 -7.68
CA PRO A 147 5.08 10.69 -9.10
C PRO A 147 6.06 11.64 -9.81
N GLY A 148 6.69 11.17 -10.87
CA GLY A 148 7.50 11.97 -11.78
C GLY A 148 7.07 11.81 -13.24
N ASP A 149 7.41 12.78 -14.09
CA ASP A 149 7.06 12.76 -15.51
C ASP A 149 7.61 11.53 -16.24
N SER A 150 6.88 11.12 -17.27
CA SER A 150 7.29 10.05 -18.19
C SER A 150 8.63 10.40 -18.84
N ASN A 151 9.70 9.72 -18.42
CA ASN A 151 11.05 9.92 -18.95
C ASN A 151 11.60 8.58 -19.43
N LEU A 152 11.80 8.43 -20.74
CA LEU A 152 12.33 7.20 -21.34
C LEU A 152 13.72 6.85 -20.76
N LEU A 153 14.59 7.83 -20.62
CA LEU A 153 15.93 7.63 -20.05
C LEU A 153 15.85 7.25 -18.57
N GLY A 154 14.90 7.85 -17.83
CA GLY A 154 14.61 7.51 -16.45
C GLY A 154 14.06 6.09 -16.29
N ALA A 155 13.17 5.67 -17.19
CA ALA A 155 12.62 4.32 -17.22
C ALA A 155 13.70 3.27 -17.53
N LEU A 156 14.59 3.55 -18.49
CA LEU A 156 15.73 2.68 -18.80
C LEU A 156 16.70 2.56 -17.62
N ARG A 157 17.01 3.67 -16.94
CA ARG A 157 17.85 3.66 -15.73
C ARG A 157 17.20 2.88 -14.59
N ALA A 158 15.91 3.08 -14.38
CA ALA A 158 15.15 2.35 -13.36
C ALA A 158 15.14 0.85 -13.69
N LEU A 159 14.89 0.47 -14.94
CA LEU A 159 14.92 -0.93 -15.37
C LEU A 159 16.32 -1.55 -15.19
N ALA A 160 17.39 -0.84 -15.55
CA ALA A 160 18.75 -1.30 -15.33
C ALA A 160 19.01 -1.59 -13.84
N ALA A 161 18.61 -0.68 -12.95
CA ALA A 161 18.75 -0.85 -11.49
C ALA A 161 17.89 -2.00 -10.92
N VAL A 162 16.83 -2.41 -11.60
CA VAL A 162 16.02 -3.59 -11.22
C VAL A 162 16.66 -4.90 -11.65
N LEU A 163 17.43 -4.89 -12.74
CA LEU A 163 18.02 -6.08 -13.34
C LEU A 163 19.45 -6.39 -12.84
N GLU A 164 20.09 -5.45 -12.16
CA GLU A 164 21.34 -5.65 -11.39
C GLU A 164 21.11 -6.49 -10.12
#